data_AF-A0A929DU66-F1
#
_entry.id   AF-A0A929DU66-F1
#
_cell.length_a   1.000
_cell.length_b   1.000
_cell.length_c   1.000
_cell.angle_alpha   90.00
_cell.angle_beta   90.00
_cell.angle_gamma   90.00
#
_symmetry.space_group_name_H-M   'P 1'
#
loop_
_entity.id
_entity.type
_entity.pdbx_description
1 polymer ?
#
loop_
_entity_poly.entity_id
_entity_poly.type
_entity_poly.pdbx_seq_one_letter_code
_entity_poly.pdbx_strand_id
1 'polypeptide(L)'
;MDKAEIIRLLEQYSKGELKLDETAERLVTPGLEEMGFATLDTDRHRRTGIPEVIYSEGKTPQQLAEIAGRLYDRGIPILATRATREKYEAVLKYVPGAIFHELARAIVYRAEEQNPSEKYIAVVSAGTSDMPVSEEAAVT
;
A
#
# COMPACT_ATOMS: atom_id res chain seq x y z
N MET A 1 -8.66 -3.97 10.33
CA MET A 1 -8.06 -3.86 11.67
C MET A 1 -7.11 -5.01 11.94
N ASP A 2 -5.92 -4.70 12.47
CA ASP A 2 -5.00 -5.70 13.01
C ASP A 2 -5.31 -6.06 14.49
N LYS A 3 -4.57 -7.01 15.05
CA LYS A 3 -4.76 -7.45 16.45
C LYS A 3 -4.53 -6.33 17.47
N ALA A 4 -3.55 -5.45 17.23
CA ALA A 4 -3.21 -4.38 18.16
C ALA A 4 -4.32 -3.30 18.17
N GLU A 5 -4.87 -2.98 17.00
CA GLU A 5 -6.01 -2.09 16.86
C GLU A 5 -7.26 -2.65 17.53
N ILE A 6 -7.53 -3.96 17.38
CA ILE A 6 -8.65 -4.64 18.04
C ILE A 6 -8.50 -4.57 19.56
N ILE A 7 -7.30 -4.84 20.09
CA ILE A 7 -7.04 -4.75 21.54
C ILE A 7 -7.30 -3.32 22.04
N ARG A 8 -6.78 -2.30 21.37
CA ARG A 8 -7.02 -0.89 21.75
C ARG A 8 -8.51 -0.54 21.74
N LEU A 9 -9.26 -1.00 20.73
CA LEU A 9 -10.70 -0.76 20.65
C LEU A 9 -11.45 -1.42 21.82
N LEU A 10 -11.09 -2.65 22.17
CA LEU A 10 -11.68 -3.38 23.30
C LEU A 10 -11.31 -2.75 24.66
N GLU A 11 -10.10 -2.20 24.79
CA GLU A 11 -9.71 -1.44 25.97
C GLU A 11 -10.55 -0.16 26.14
N GLN A 12 -10.82 0.57 25.06
CA GLN A 12 -11.70 1.75 25.08
C GLN A 12 -13.13 1.39 25.52
N TYR A 13 -13.68 0.29 24.97
CA TYR A 13 -14.96 -0.25 25.41
C TYR A 13 -14.94 -0.62 26.90
N SER A 14 -13.92 -1.34 27.37
CA SER A 14 -13.79 -1.75 28.78
C SER A 14 -13.69 -0.57 29.74
N LYS A 15 -13.18 0.58 29.30
CA LYS A 15 -13.11 1.84 30.06
C LYS A 15 -14.41 2.65 30.03
N GLY A 16 -15.40 2.22 29.23
CA GLY A 16 -16.66 2.94 29.03
C GLY A 16 -16.55 4.15 28.09
N GLU A 17 -15.45 4.27 27.34
CA GLU A 17 -15.24 5.35 26.36
C GLU A 17 -16.02 5.11 25.06
N LEU A 18 -16.39 3.86 24.80
CA LEU A 18 -17.21 3.44 23.65
C LEU A 18 -18.36 2.56 24.12
N LYS A 19 -19.50 2.67 23.44
CA LYS A 19 -20.64 1.75 23.67
C LYS A 19 -20.42 0.41 22.98
N LEU A 20 -21.16 -0.61 23.43
CA LEU A 20 -21.08 -1.95 22.84
C LEU A 20 -21.41 -1.92 21.35
N ASP A 21 -22.50 -1.24 20.97
CA ASP A 21 -22.94 -1.16 19.58
C ASP A 21 -21.91 -0.43 18.69
N GLU A 22 -21.35 0.69 19.17
CA GLU A 22 -20.29 1.44 18.48
C GLU A 22 -19.01 0.61 18.30
N THR A 23 -18.67 -0.20 19.33
CA THR A 23 -17.51 -1.09 19.30
C THR A 23 -17.74 -2.22 18.29
N ALA A 24 -18.93 -2.83 18.31
CA ALA A 24 -19.31 -3.90 17.39
C ALA A 24 -19.31 -3.38 15.94
N GLU A 25 -19.87 -2.20 15.69
CA GLU A 25 -19.88 -1.56 14.38
C GLU A 25 -18.46 -1.33 13.85
N ARG A 26 -17.56 -0.80 14.67
CA ARG A 26 -16.14 -0.62 14.28
C ARG A 26 -15.40 -1.92 14.00
N LEU A 27 -15.74 -3.00 14.69
CA LEU A 27 -15.14 -4.32 14.45
C LEU A 27 -15.58 -4.93 13.09
N VAL A 28 -16.80 -4.65 12.66
CA VAL A 28 -17.36 -5.16 11.39
C VAL A 28 -17.21 -4.18 10.22
N THR A 29 -16.92 -2.90 10.49
CA THR A 29 -16.70 -1.89 9.45
C THR A 29 -15.47 -2.28 8.63
N PRO A 30 -15.60 -2.44 7.30
CA PRO A 30 -14.46 -2.71 6.43
C PRO A 30 -13.43 -1.58 6.56
N GLY A 31 -12.14 -1.91 6.51
CA GLY A 31 -11.05 -0.94 6.50
C GLY A 31 -10.99 -0.10 5.22
N LEU A 32 -12.04 0.64 4.90
CA LEU A 32 -12.10 1.61 3.82
C LEU A 32 -11.87 3.02 4.38
N GLU A 33 -10.94 3.76 3.79
CA GLU A 33 -10.64 5.15 4.14
C GLU A 33 -10.92 6.06 2.95
N GLU A 34 -11.84 7.02 3.10
CA GLU A 34 -12.16 7.99 2.05
C GLU A 34 -11.28 9.24 2.15
N MET A 35 -10.60 9.58 1.05
CA MET A 35 -9.77 10.79 0.92
C MET A 35 -10.39 11.87 0.03
N GLY A 36 -11.63 11.67 -0.43
CA GLY A 36 -12.34 12.58 -1.35
C GLY A 36 -11.91 12.46 -2.83
N PHE A 37 -10.67 12.07 -3.11
CA PHE A 37 -10.18 11.77 -4.47
C PHE A 37 -9.83 10.29 -4.70
N ALA A 38 -9.80 9.49 -3.62
CA ALA A 38 -9.59 8.06 -3.64
C ALA A 38 -10.19 7.43 -2.37
N THR A 39 -10.49 6.13 -2.43
CA THR A 39 -10.86 5.32 -1.27
C THR A 39 -9.81 4.22 -1.12
N LEU A 40 -9.14 4.15 0.02
CA LEU A 40 -8.11 3.15 0.29
C LEU A 40 -8.72 1.94 0.97
N ASP A 41 -8.39 0.75 0.47
CA ASP A 41 -8.71 -0.50 1.15
C ASP A 41 -7.54 -0.96 2.03
N THR A 42 -7.54 -0.48 3.26
CA THR A 42 -6.55 -0.83 4.29
C THR A 42 -6.68 -2.26 4.79
N ASP A 43 -7.82 -2.92 4.54
CA ASP A 43 -8.09 -4.29 4.94
C ASP A 43 -7.80 -5.32 3.84
N ARG A 44 -7.42 -4.88 2.63
CA ARG A 44 -7.22 -5.76 1.48
C ARG A 44 -6.25 -6.91 1.74
N HIS A 45 -5.16 -6.63 2.45
CA HIS A 45 -4.15 -7.64 2.77
C HIS A 45 -4.76 -8.78 3.59
N ARG A 46 -5.55 -8.46 4.61
CA ARG A 46 -6.24 -9.44 5.45
C ARG A 46 -7.23 -10.30 4.65
N ARG A 47 -7.94 -9.69 3.69
CA ARG A 47 -8.98 -10.37 2.90
C ARG A 47 -8.44 -11.20 1.74
N THR A 48 -7.32 -10.78 1.14
CA THR A 48 -6.83 -11.32 -0.15
C THR A 48 -5.40 -11.87 -0.09
N GLY A 49 -4.67 -11.62 0.99
CA GLY A 49 -3.25 -11.97 1.13
C GLY A 49 -2.30 -10.95 0.48
N ILE A 50 -2.80 -9.94 -0.23
CA ILE A 50 -1.99 -8.93 -0.94
C ILE A 50 -2.42 -7.53 -0.48
N PRO A 51 -1.49 -6.63 -0.12
CA PRO A 51 -1.83 -5.26 0.27
C PRO A 51 -2.39 -4.45 -0.90
N GLU A 52 -2.88 -3.25 -0.59
CA GLU A 52 -3.38 -2.32 -1.59
C GLU A 52 -2.27 -1.82 -2.51
N VAL A 53 -2.55 -1.78 -3.82
CA VAL A 53 -1.63 -1.33 -4.86
C VAL A 53 -2.14 -0.02 -5.46
N ILE A 54 -1.28 0.98 -5.57
CA ILE A 54 -1.65 2.30 -6.08
C ILE A 54 -1.46 2.35 -7.59
N TYR A 55 -2.55 2.32 -8.35
CA TYR A 55 -2.51 2.65 -9.78
C TYR A 55 -2.23 4.15 -9.95
N SER A 56 -1.00 4.55 -10.29
CA SER A 56 -0.61 5.97 -10.28
C SER A 56 -0.93 6.72 -11.56
N GLU A 57 -1.24 6.04 -12.67
CA GLU A 57 -1.57 6.70 -13.93
C GLU A 57 -2.84 7.55 -13.80
N GLY A 58 -2.81 8.78 -14.33
CA GLY A 58 -3.87 9.77 -14.15
C GLY A 58 -3.89 10.51 -12.80
N LYS A 59 -3.16 10.04 -11.77
CA LYS A 59 -3.02 10.77 -10.49
C LYS A 59 -1.99 11.90 -10.59
N THR A 60 -2.21 12.98 -9.85
CA THR A 60 -1.19 14.02 -9.65
C THR A 60 -0.08 13.53 -8.71
N PRO A 61 1.12 14.15 -8.72
CA PRO A 61 2.17 13.82 -7.75
C PRO A 61 1.71 13.92 -6.30
N GLN A 62 0.90 14.94 -5.97
CA GLN A 62 0.38 15.17 -4.62
C GLN A 62 -0.62 14.09 -4.20
N GLN A 63 -1.59 13.75 -5.07
CA GLN A 63 -2.55 12.67 -4.79
C GLN A 63 -1.84 11.33 -4.52
N LEU A 64 -0.82 11.02 -5.31
CA LEU A 64 -0.05 9.79 -5.09
C LEU A 64 0.71 9.83 -3.76
N ALA A 65 1.38 10.96 -3.47
CA ALA A 65 2.15 11.12 -2.23
C ALA A 65 1.27 11.02 -0.98
N GLU A 66 0.06 11.59 -1.01
CA GLU A 66 -0.90 11.49 0.08
C GLU A 66 -1.39 10.05 0.29
N ILE A 67 -1.75 9.34 -0.79
CA ILE A 67 -2.15 7.92 -0.68
C ILE A 67 -1.00 7.08 -0.12
N ALA A 68 0.21 7.25 -0.66
CA ALA A 68 1.39 6.51 -0.21
C ALA A 68 1.72 6.82 1.25
N GLY A 69 1.65 8.08 1.68
CA GLY A 69 1.84 8.48 3.07
C GLY A 69 0.84 7.82 4.01
N ARG A 70 -0.45 7.75 3.65
CA ARG A 70 -1.48 7.07 4.46
C ARG A 70 -1.20 5.58 4.63
N LEU A 71 -0.77 4.91 3.56
CA LEU A 71 -0.38 3.49 3.64
C LEU A 71 0.87 3.31 4.51
N TYR A 72 1.87 4.19 4.35
CA TYR A 72 3.10 4.19 5.13
C TYR A 72 2.85 4.37 6.63
N ASP A 73 2.01 5.34 7.02
CA ASP A 73 1.67 5.61 8.43
C ASP A 73 0.98 4.41 9.10
N ARG A 74 0.31 3.57 8.31
CA ARG A 74 -0.34 2.32 8.75
C ARG A 74 0.59 1.10 8.68
N GLY A 75 1.84 1.27 8.28
CA GLY A 75 2.80 0.17 8.10
C GLY A 75 2.45 -0.76 6.92
N ILE A 76 1.61 -0.31 5.99
CA ILE A 76 1.24 -1.10 4.80
C ILE A 76 2.33 -0.89 3.74
N PRO A 77 2.91 -1.97 3.16
CA PRO A 77 3.87 -1.85 2.06
C PRO A 77 3.28 -1.10 0.87
N ILE A 78 4.11 -0.35 0.16
CA ILE A 78 3.67 0.46 -0.98
C ILE A 78 4.18 -0.17 -2.26
N LEU A 79 3.26 -0.34 -3.20
CA LEU A 79 3.55 -0.56 -4.61
C LEU A 79 2.70 0.43 -5.41
N ALA A 80 3.35 1.35 -6.12
CA ALA A 80 2.68 2.25 -7.05
C ALA A 80 3.17 2.01 -8.47
N THR A 81 2.27 1.60 -9.37
CA THR A 81 2.62 1.26 -10.77
C THR A 81 2.40 2.45 -11.71
N ARG A 82 3.04 2.42 -12.88
CA ARG A 82 2.98 3.47 -13.92
C ARG A 82 3.39 4.88 -13.47
N ALA A 83 4.23 4.96 -12.45
CA ALA A 83 4.72 6.21 -11.87
C ALA A 83 5.77 6.89 -12.75
N THR A 84 5.93 8.20 -12.54
CA THR A 84 6.97 9.04 -13.15
C THR A 84 8.00 9.44 -12.09
N ARG A 85 9.16 9.96 -12.52
CA ARG A 85 10.19 10.49 -11.60
C ARG A 85 9.62 11.59 -10.69
N GLU A 86 8.83 12.51 -11.25
CA GLU A 86 8.17 13.58 -10.49
C GLU A 86 7.24 13.04 -9.39
N LYS A 87 6.46 12.00 -9.71
CA LYS A 87 5.61 11.31 -8.75
C LYS A 87 6.40 10.65 -7.62
N TYR A 88 7.52 10.03 -7.97
CA TYR A 88 8.44 9.46 -6.99
C TYR A 88 9.01 10.52 -6.05
N GLU A 89 9.49 11.64 -6.57
CA GLU A 89 10.03 12.74 -5.76
C GLU A 89 8.99 13.31 -4.78
N ALA A 90 7.71 13.33 -5.16
CA ALA A 90 6.63 13.69 -4.26
C ALA A 90 6.43 12.62 -3.16
N VAL A 91 6.39 11.33 -3.52
CA VAL A 91 6.23 10.21 -2.56
C VAL A 91 7.38 10.16 -1.55
N LEU A 92 8.62 10.37 -2.00
CA LEU A 92 9.82 10.27 -1.15
C LEU A 92 9.79 11.24 0.05
N LYS A 93 9.04 12.35 -0.06
CA LYS A 93 8.86 13.32 1.05
C LYS A 93 8.02 12.77 2.20
N TYR A 94 7.11 11.83 1.91
CA TYR A 94 6.20 11.22 2.88
C TYR A 94 6.64 9.81 3.28
N VAL A 95 7.37 9.13 2.40
CA VAL A 95 7.79 7.74 2.55
C VAL A 95 9.31 7.68 2.41
N PRO A 96 10.06 8.02 3.48
CA PRO A 96 11.50 7.88 3.48
C PRO A 96 11.89 6.41 3.19
N GLY A 97 12.79 6.20 2.22
CA GLY A 97 13.22 4.87 1.83
C GLY A 97 12.41 4.22 0.71
N ALA A 98 11.42 4.91 0.12
CA ALA A 98 10.82 4.47 -1.13
C ALA A 98 11.88 4.39 -2.24
N ILE A 99 11.78 3.38 -3.11
CA ILE A 99 12.68 3.12 -4.23
C ILE A 99 11.90 3.29 -5.54
N PHE A 100 12.49 3.98 -6.52
CA PHE A 100 11.93 4.10 -7.86
C PHE A 100 12.64 3.20 -8.85
N HIS A 101 11.89 2.26 -9.42
CA HIS A 101 12.31 1.41 -10.52
C HIS A 101 11.92 2.09 -11.84
N GLU A 102 12.90 2.75 -12.47
CA GLU A 102 12.65 3.62 -13.63
C GLU A 102 12.08 2.87 -14.84
N LEU A 103 12.63 1.70 -15.18
CA LEU A 103 12.14 0.87 -16.29
C LEU A 103 10.74 0.32 -16.00
N ALA A 104 10.53 -0.24 -14.80
CA ALA A 104 9.23 -0.73 -14.34
C ALA A 104 8.17 0.37 -14.18
N ARG A 105 8.61 1.65 -14.14
CA ARG A 105 7.77 2.78 -13.75
C ARG A 105 7.05 2.51 -12.42
N ALA A 106 7.76 1.94 -11.45
CA ALA A 106 7.18 1.52 -10.18
C ALA A 106 7.88 2.18 -8.99
N ILE A 107 7.10 2.55 -7.97
CA ILE A 107 7.61 3.01 -6.68
C ILE A 107 7.30 1.92 -5.66
N VAL A 108 8.32 1.46 -4.93
CA VAL A 108 8.20 0.39 -3.95
C VAL A 108 8.71 0.86 -2.60
N TYR A 109 7.99 0.54 -1.54
CA TYR A 109 8.48 0.62 -0.17
C TYR A 109 8.05 -0.63 0.59
N ARG A 110 8.99 -1.24 1.32
CA ARG A 110 8.77 -2.38 2.19
C ARG A 110 9.42 -2.08 3.54
N ALA A 111 8.68 -2.24 4.63
CA ALA A 111 9.20 -1.98 5.98
C ALA A 111 10.26 -3.02 6.42
N GLU A 112 10.17 -4.24 5.89
CA GLU A 112 11.11 -5.32 6.15
C GLU A 112 11.61 -5.90 4.82
N GLU A 113 12.91 -6.21 4.75
CA GLU A 113 13.45 -7.02 3.65
C GLU A 113 12.89 -8.43 3.77
N GLN A 114 12.25 -8.91 2.69
CA GLN A 114 11.83 -10.30 2.62
C GLN A 114 13.03 -11.18 2.28
N ASN A 115 13.19 -12.27 3.03
CA ASN A 115 14.16 -13.29 2.67
C ASN A 115 13.79 -13.87 1.29
N PRO A 116 14.71 -13.86 0.32
CA PRO A 116 14.43 -14.44 -0.99
C PRO A 116 14.13 -15.93 -0.85
N SER A 117 13.17 -16.40 -1.65
CA SER A 117 12.85 -17.83 -1.77
C SER A 117 14.03 -18.59 -2.40
N GLU A 118 14.24 -19.85 -2.01
CA GLU A 118 15.17 -20.76 -2.70
C GLU A 118 14.69 -21.14 -4.12
N LYS A 119 13.43 -20.86 -4.44
CA LYS A 119 12.82 -21.12 -5.75
C LYS A 119 12.79 -19.85 -6.59
N TYR A 120 13.00 -20.01 -7.90
CA TYR A 120 13.02 -18.92 -8.86
C TYR A 120 11.81 -18.97 -9.79
N ILE A 121 11.30 -17.79 -10.15
CA ILE A 121 10.32 -17.58 -11.22
C ILE A 121 11.01 -16.73 -12.28
N ALA A 122 10.98 -17.16 -13.53
CA ALA A 122 11.53 -16.39 -14.64
C ALA A 122 10.44 -15.50 -15.26
N VAL A 123 10.73 -14.20 -15.37
CA VAL A 123 9.96 -13.27 -16.21
C VAL A 123 10.68 -13.16 -17.55
N VAL A 124 10.03 -13.55 -18.64
CA VAL A 124 10.64 -13.60 -19.98
C VAL A 124 9.85 -12.70 -20.94
N SER A 125 10.56 -11.82 -21.64
CA SER A 125 10.01 -10.96 -22.68
C SER A 125 10.83 -11.06 -23.98
N ALA A 126 10.22 -10.73 -25.12
CA ALA A 126 10.83 -10.94 -26.44
C ALA A 126 11.32 -9.63 -27.08
N GLY A 127 10.83 -8.48 -26.63
CA GLY A 127 11.18 -7.17 -27.18
C GLY A 127 11.54 -6.13 -26.12
N THR A 128 12.33 -5.13 -26.53
CA THR A 128 12.65 -3.97 -25.68
C THR A 128 11.42 -3.14 -25.32
N SER A 129 10.34 -3.20 -26.13
CA SER A 129 9.05 -2.59 -25.83
C SER A 129 8.34 -3.22 -24.64
N ASP A 130 8.63 -4.48 -24.35
CA ASP A 130 8.01 -5.24 -23.26
C ASP A 130 8.74 -4.99 -21.93
N MET A 131 9.95 -4.43 -21.97
CA MET A 131 10.80 -4.18 -20.80
C MET A 131 10.06 -3.49 -19.66
N PRO A 132 9.28 -2.41 -19.89
CA PRO A 132 8.57 -1.77 -18.78
C PRO A 132 7.58 -2.71 -18.08
N VAL A 133 6.91 -3.57 -18.84
CA VAL A 133 5.91 -4.51 -18.30
C VAL A 133 6.60 -5.69 -17.62
N SER A 134 7.67 -6.24 -18.19
CA SER A 134 8.42 -7.32 -17.57
C SER A 134 9.14 -6.87 -16.29
N GLU A 135 9.66 -5.65 -16.26
CA GLU A 135 10.27 -5.07 -15.07
C GLU A 135 9.21 -4.77 -13.99
N GLU A 136 8.01 -4.29 -14.37
CA GLU A 136 6.88 -4.14 -13.43
C GLU A 136 6.48 -5.49 -12.81
N ALA A 137 6.45 -6.56 -13.61
CA ALA A 137 6.17 -7.91 -13.12
C ALA A 137 7.26 -8.45 -12.19
N ALA A 138 8.53 -8.07 -12.40
CA ALA A 138 9.64 -8.52 -11.57
C ALA A 138 9.70 -7.85 -10.18
N VAL A 139 9.18 -6.62 -10.06
CA VAL A 139 9.15 -5.88 -8.78
C VAL A 139 7.92 -6.15 -7.92
N THR A 140 6.89 -6.78 -8.50
CA THR A 140 5.61 -7.10 -7.85
C THR A 140 5.68 -8.45 -7.13
#